data_AF-A0A7W9ZP10-F1
#
_entry.id   AF-A0A7W9ZP10-F1
#
_cell.length_a   1.000
_cell.length_b   1.000
_cell.length_c   1.000
_cell.angle_alpha   90.00
_cell.angle_beta   90.00
_cell.angle_gamma   90.00
#
_symmetry.space_group_name_H-M   'P 1'
#
loop_
_entity.id
_entity.type
_entity.pdbx_description
1 polymer ?
#
loop_
_entity_poly.entity_id
_entity_poly.type
_entity_poly.pdbx_seq_one_letter_code
_entity_poly.pdbx_strand_id
1 'polypeptide(L)'
;MYGLLNMPEQIKEEVASGDKDKMDKIFEKIETGLSKLELGDEFSTPMMVIVDPATSLKLVKPYSVAQAPAISPEKWEDVLIQTIKAINNREDVYIETSNLLKHQILIYPLNSELIKFKPSKYMLPTPNEQVDKDSTDIAHSYIDFVLGGLLATKNTILQVHIKQS
;
A
#
# COMPACT_ATOMS: atom_id res chain seq x y z
N MET A 1 4.95 -7.76 2.00
CA MET A 1 3.67 -7.34 1.40
C MET A 1 2.45 -7.94 2.10
N TYR A 2 2.35 -9.27 2.28
CA TYR A 2 1.17 -9.91 2.91
C TYR A 2 0.83 -9.37 4.30
N GLY A 3 1.85 -9.06 5.13
CA GLY A 3 1.64 -8.43 6.44
C GLY A 3 1.03 -7.03 6.36
N LEU A 4 1.48 -6.19 5.41
CA LEU A 4 0.94 -4.83 5.21
C LEU A 4 -0.53 -4.86 4.76
N LEU A 5 -0.87 -5.71 3.79
CA LEU A 5 -2.22 -5.78 3.22
C LEU A 5 -3.27 -6.30 4.19
N ASN A 6 -2.87 -7.15 5.13
CA ASN A 6 -3.78 -7.76 6.11
C ASN A 6 -3.72 -7.10 7.48
N MET A 7 -3.09 -5.92 7.60
CA MET A 7 -3.12 -5.20 8.87
C MET A 7 -4.55 -4.83 9.26
N PRO A 8 -4.90 -4.96 10.56
CA PRO A 8 -6.17 -4.45 11.06
C PRO A 8 -6.19 -2.92 10.99
N GLU A 9 -7.40 -2.34 11.03
CA GLU A 9 -7.60 -0.88 11.21
C GLU A 9 -6.98 0.00 10.10
N GLN A 10 -6.86 -0.54 8.89
CA GLN A 10 -6.52 0.24 7.69
C GLN A 10 -7.73 1.01 7.17
N ILE A 11 -7.48 2.19 6.60
CA ILE A 11 -8.47 2.90 5.81
C ILE A 11 -8.58 2.20 4.46
N LYS A 12 -9.80 1.73 4.14
CA LYS A 12 -10.08 1.08 2.86
C LYS A 12 -11.00 1.96 2.04
N GLU A 13 -10.47 2.44 0.93
CA GLU A 13 -11.25 3.15 -0.09
C GLU A 13 -11.41 2.27 -1.31
N GLU A 14 -12.50 2.47 -2.04
CA GLU A 14 -12.84 1.64 -3.18
C GLU A 14 -13.28 2.50 -4.36
N VAL A 15 -12.66 2.25 -5.51
CA VAL A 15 -13.05 2.77 -6.81
C VAL A 15 -13.98 1.75 -7.46
N ALA A 16 -15.19 2.19 -7.82
CA ALA A 16 -16.20 1.35 -8.45
C ALA A 16 -15.72 0.82 -9.81
N SER A 17 -16.24 -0.33 -10.26
CA SER A 17 -15.82 -0.95 -11.51
C SER A 17 -16.13 -0.11 -12.75
N GLY A 18 -17.18 0.71 -12.71
CA GLY A 18 -17.51 1.69 -13.76
C GLY A 18 -16.53 2.88 -13.84
N ASP A 19 -15.72 3.08 -12.81
CA ASP A 19 -14.76 4.18 -12.67
C ASP A 19 -13.30 3.70 -12.64
N LYS A 20 -13.06 2.40 -12.88
CA LYS A 20 -11.74 1.75 -12.76
C LYS A 20 -10.64 2.28 -13.68
N ASP A 21 -11.02 3.02 -14.72
CA ASP A 21 -10.13 3.61 -15.72
C ASP A 21 -10.17 5.16 -15.67
N LYS A 22 -10.88 5.73 -14.69
CA LYS A 22 -11.02 7.18 -14.49
C LYS A 22 -10.05 7.66 -13.42
N MET A 23 -9.02 8.38 -13.84
CA MET A 23 -7.97 8.88 -12.95
C MET A 23 -8.52 9.83 -11.88
N ASP A 24 -9.41 10.74 -12.26
CA ASP A 24 -10.11 11.67 -11.35
C ASP A 24 -10.81 10.92 -10.21
N LYS A 25 -11.46 9.80 -10.52
CA LYS A 25 -12.15 8.97 -9.52
C LYS A 25 -11.17 8.22 -8.60
N ILE A 26 -10.03 7.79 -9.12
CA ILE A 26 -8.96 7.18 -8.32
C ILE A 26 -8.39 8.22 -7.35
N PHE A 27 -8.08 9.42 -7.85
CA PHE A 27 -7.55 10.51 -7.02
C PHE A 27 -8.56 11.00 -5.97
N GLU A 28 -9.84 11.10 -6.31
CA GLU A 28 -10.92 11.42 -5.36
C GLU A 28 -10.93 10.44 -4.16
N LYS A 29 -10.73 9.14 -4.43
CA LYS A 29 -10.62 8.12 -3.38
C LYS A 29 -9.33 8.20 -2.58
N ILE A 30 -8.22 8.54 -3.24
CA ILE A 30 -6.96 8.81 -2.54
C ILE A 30 -7.15 10.00 -1.58
N GLU A 31 -7.64 11.14 -2.06
CA GLU A 31 -7.88 12.34 -1.25
C GLU A 31 -8.83 12.07 -0.08
N THR A 32 -9.93 11.36 -0.33
CA THR A 32 -10.87 10.95 0.71
C THR A 32 -10.19 10.08 1.77
N GLY A 33 -9.36 9.12 1.35
CA GLY A 33 -8.61 8.26 2.25
C GLY A 33 -7.53 9.00 3.04
N LEU A 34 -6.79 9.88 2.37
CA LEU A 34 -5.74 10.69 2.97
C LEU A 34 -6.30 11.61 4.07
N SER A 35 -7.49 12.16 3.87
CA SER A 35 -8.17 13.00 4.88
C SER A 35 -8.54 12.26 6.17
N LYS A 36 -8.57 10.93 6.13
CA LYS A 36 -8.88 10.06 7.27
C LYS A 36 -7.64 9.52 7.98
N LEU A 37 -6.43 9.80 7.45
CA LEU A 37 -5.19 9.31 8.04
C LEU A 37 -4.97 9.90 9.42
N GLU A 38 -4.71 9.04 10.39
CA GLU A 38 -4.40 9.43 11.77
C GLU A 38 -2.89 9.31 12.01
N LEU A 39 -2.14 10.33 11.61
CA LEU A 39 -0.67 10.37 11.80
C LEU A 39 -0.26 10.84 13.20
N GLY A 40 -1.20 11.32 14.02
CA GLY A 40 -0.92 11.83 15.38
C GLY A 40 0.11 12.96 15.35
N ASP A 41 1.04 12.94 16.30
CA ASP A 41 2.17 13.90 16.36
C ASP A 41 3.28 13.60 15.33
N GLU A 42 3.16 12.49 14.60
CA GLU A 42 4.18 11.97 13.67
C GLU A 42 3.92 12.40 12.20
N PHE A 43 3.21 13.52 12.00
CA PHE A 43 2.83 14.09 10.70
C PHE A 43 4.00 14.71 9.90
N SER A 44 5.24 14.47 10.34
CA SER A 44 6.48 14.90 9.69
C SER A 44 7.36 13.68 9.37
N THR A 45 6.75 12.63 8.82
CA THR A 45 7.47 11.42 8.42
C THR A 45 7.32 11.13 6.94
N PRO A 46 8.38 10.64 6.25
CA PRO A 46 8.27 10.31 4.83
C PRO A 46 7.18 9.27 4.57
N MET A 47 6.55 9.33 3.40
CA MET A 47 5.45 8.43 3.00
C MET A 47 5.89 7.51 1.86
N MET A 48 5.39 6.29 1.87
CA MET A 48 5.56 5.31 0.80
C MET A 48 4.23 5.09 0.09
N VAL A 49 4.27 5.11 -1.24
CA VAL A 49 3.18 4.75 -2.14
C VAL A 49 3.62 3.52 -2.92
N ILE A 50 2.82 2.46 -2.87
CA ILE A 50 3.03 1.27 -3.68
C ILE A 50 1.84 1.11 -4.62
N VAL A 51 2.11 1.05 -5.91
CA VAL A 51 1.10 0.90 -6.97
C VAL A 51 1.33 -0.41 -7.71
N ASP A 52 0.27 -1.11 -8.12
CA ASP A 52 0.45 -2.26 -9.02
C ASP A 52 0.75 -1.82 -10.47
N PRO A 53 1.51 -2.60 -11.25
CA PRO A 53 1.87 -2.22 -12.61
C PRO A 53 0.68 -1.92 -13.53
N ALA A 54 -0.43 -2.65 -13.38
CA ALA A 54 -1.60 -2.44 -14.24
C ALA A 54 -2.26 -1.10 -13.94
N THR A 55 -2.41 -0.75 -12.67
CA THR A 55 -2.91 0.58 -12.25
C THR A 55 -1.95 1.69 -12.63
N SER A 56 -0.65 1.53 -12.39
CA SER A 56 0.38 2.52 -12.80
C SER A 56 0.30 2.81 -14.29
N LEU A 57 0.22 1.77 -15.13
CA LEU A 57 0.05 1.91 -16.57
C LEU A 57 -1.24 2.65 -16.95
N LYS A 58 -2.34 2.42 -16.22
CA LYS A 58 -3.61 3.13 -16.43
C LYS A 58 -3.51 4.62 -16.12
N LEU A 59 -2.78 4.99 -15.08
CA LEU A 59 -2.60 6.40 -14.67
C LEU A 59 -1.74 7.18 -15.69
N VAL A 60 -0.87 6.49 -16.44
CA VAL A 60 -0.05 7.11 -17.50
C VAL A 60 -0.82 7.31 -18.81
N LYS A 61 -1.76 6.42 -19.15
CA LYS A 61 -2.41 6.37 -20.48
C LYS A 61 -3.35 7.53 -20.88
N PRO A 62 -4.10 8.24 -20.01
CA PRO A 62 -5.20 9.11 -20.47
C PRO A 62 -4.75 10.43 -21.12
N TYR A 63 -3.49 10.83 -20.97
CA TYR A 63 -3.00 12.12 -21.49
C TYR A 63 -2.52 12.08 -22.95
N SER A 64 -2.57 10.92 -23.62
CA SER A 64 -2.00 10.78 -24.96
C SER A 64 -2.92 11.27 -26.10
N VAL A 65 -4.24 11.40 -25.92
CA VAL A 65 -5.13 11.85 -27.00
C VAL A 65 -6.38 12.59 -26.50
N ALA A 66 -6.48 13.87 -26.87
CA ALA A 66 -7.68 14.72 -26.99
C ALA A 66 -8.47 15.11 -25.72
N GLN A 67 -8.08 16.24 -25.09
CA GLN A 67 -8.92 17.42 -24.77
C GLN A 67 -8.09 18.43 -23.94
N ALA A 68 -8.06 19.70 -24.33
CA ALA A 68 -7.29 20.80 -23.72
C ALA A 68 -8.24 21.79 -22.98
N PRO A 69 -7.79 22.68 -22.06
CA PRO A 69 -6.40 23.13 -21.85
C PRO A 69 -5.84 23.05 -20.42
N ALA A 70 -4.50 23.05 -20.37
CA ALA A 70 -3.65 23.65 -19.33
C ALA A 70 -3.69 23.06 -17.90
N ILE A 71 -3.59 21.74 -17.78
CA ILE A 71 -2.71 21.19 -16.75
C ILE A 71 -1.55 20.61 -17.54
N SER A 72 -0.32 20.97 -17.18
CA SER A 72 0.88 20.30 -17.67
C SER A 72 0.64 18.79 -17.71
N PRO A 73 1.25 18.01 -18.60
CA PRO A 73 1.37 16.58 -18.40
C PRO A 73 2.33 16.36 -17.21
N GLU A 74 1.93 16.84 -16.03
CA GLU A 74 2.49 16.42 -14.76
C GLU A 74 2.30 14.92 -14.75
N LYS A 75 3.40 14.21 -14.55
CA LYS A 75 3.32 12.77 -14.34
C LYS A 75 2.35 12.62 -13.17
N TRP A 76 1.37 11.72 -13.27
CA TRP A 76 0.43 11.48 -12.17
C TRP A 76 1.13 11.31 -10.82
N GLU A 77 2.39 10.84 -10.85
CA GLU A 77 3.36 10.82 -9.76
C GLU A 77 3.54 12.19 -9.08
N ASP A 78 3.79 13.26 -9.84
CA ASP A 78 3.98 14.63 -9.34
C ASP A 78 2.73 15.13 -8.61
N VAL A 79 1.55 14.91 -9.21
CA VAL A 79 0.26 15.29 -8.60
C VAL A 79 0.06 14.51 -7.30
N LEU A 80 0.29 13.19 -7.32
CA LEU A 80 0.15 12.35 -6.13
C LEU A 80 1.13 12.75 -5.03
N ILE A 81 2.38 13.04 -5.37
CA ILE A 81 3.40 13.53 -4.44
C ILE A 81 2.94 14.83 -3.81
N GLN A 82 2.48 15.80 -4.61
CA GLN A 82 2.00 17.09 -4.11
C GLN A 82 0.80 16.93 -3.17
N THR A 83 -0.18 16.08 -3.53
CA THR A 83 -1.36 15.81 -2.69
C THR A 83 -0.96 15.20 -1.34
N ILE A 84 -0.07 14.20 -1.32
CA ILE A 84 0.39 13.59 -0.07
C ILE A 84 1.23 14.59 0.74
N LYS A 85 2.11 15.36 0.09
CA LYS A 85 2.90 16.42 0.73
C LYS A 85 2.03 17.48 1.40
N ALA A 86 0.86 17.79 0.85
CA ALA A 86 -0.05 18.79 1.40
C ALA A 86 -0.61 18.40 2.78
N ILE A 87 -0.77 17.11 3.06
CA ILE A 87 -1.32 16.62 4.34
C ILE A 87 -0.26 16.19 5.35
N ASN A 88 1.01 16.12 4.94
CA ASN A 88 2.10 15.51 5.70
C ASN A 88 3.34 16.40 5.71
N ASN A 89 3.14 17.69 6.02
CA ASN A 89 4.19 18.70 6.21
C ASN A 89 5.26 18.79 5.10
N ARG A 90 4.89 18.50 3.85
CA ARG A 90 5.78 18.51 2.67
C ARG A 90 6.95 17.52 2.71
N GLU A 91 6.88 16.52 3.58
CA GLU A 91 7.86 15.45 3.70
C GLU A 91 8.03 14.64 2.42
N ASP A 92 9.08 13.84 2.35
CA ASP A 92 9.37 13.05 1.17
C ASP A 92 8.32 11.95 0.92
N VAL A 93 8.03 11.74 -0.35
CA VAL A 93 7.07 10.73 -0.82
C VAL A 93 7.79 9.87 -1.84
N TYR A 94 7.86 8.57 -1.55
CA TYR A 94 8.45 7.57 -2.42
C TYR A 94 7.35 6.79 -3.14
N ILE A 95 7.51 6.59 -4.44
CA ILE A 95 6.56 5.80 -5.25
C ILE A 95 7.30 4.58 -5.79
N GLU A 96 6.77 3.40 -5.50
CA GLU A 96 7.25 2.14 -6.04
C GLU A 96 6.14 1.39 -6.78
N THR A 97 6.52 0.66 -7.82
CA THR A 97 5.62 -0.26 -8.51
C THR A 97 5.92 -1.69 -8.04
N SER A 98 4.89 -2.44 -7.63
CA SER A 98 5.06 -3.81 -7.13
C SER A 98 4.10 -4.81 -7.77
N ASN A 99 4.66 -5.90 -8.31
CA ASN A 99 3.90 -7.04 -8.85
C ASN A 99 3.13 -7.83 -7.77
N LEU A 100 3.40 -7.56 -6.49
CA LEU A 100 2.73 -8.22 -5.36
C LEU A 100 1.37 -7.58 -5.04
N LEU A 101 1.09 -6.38 -5.58
CA LEU A 101 -0.22 -5.74 -5.51
C LEU A 101 -1.05 -6.12 -6.73
N LYS A 102 -2.38 -6.17 -6.58
CA LYS A 102 -3.32 -6.42 -7.67
C LYS A 102 -4.45 -5.41 -7.62
N HIS A 103 -4.50 -4.50 -8.58
CA HIS A 103 -5.54 -3.48 -8.72
C HIS A 103 -5.74 -2.65 -7.45
N GLN A 104 -4.63 -2.25 -6.82
CA GLN A 104 -4.68 -1.53 -5.57
C GLN A 104 -3.49 -0.58 -5.43
N ILE A 105 -3.72 0.50 -4.70
CA ILE A 105 -2.72 1.47 -4.29
C ILE A 105 -2.62 1.43 -2.78
N LEU A 106 -1.41 1.31 -2.25
CA LEU A 106 -1.13 1.33 -0.82
C LEU A 106 -0.35 2.59 -0.48
N ILE A 107 -0.77 3.33 0.54
CA ILE A 107 -0.11 4.54 1.01
C ILE A 107 0.09 4.43 2.53
N TYR A 108 1.32 4.62 3.00
CA TYR A 108 1.63 4.48 4.42
C TYR A 108 2.88 5.28 4.84
N PRO A 109 2.99 5.70 6.12
CA PRO A 109 4.16 6.42 6.63
C PRO A 109 5.34 5.48 6.87
N LEU A 110 6.55 5.94 6.55
CA LEU A 110 7.81 5.27 6.84
C LEU A 110 8.27 5.59 8.27
N ASN A 111 7.38 5.41 9.25
CA ASN A 111 7.66 5.65 10.65
C ASN A 111 7.49 4.37 11.47
N SER A 112 8.54 3.98 12.20
CA SER A 112 8.52 2.85 13.11
C SER A 112 7.57 3.02 14.31
N GLU A 113 7.16 4.24 14.63
CA GLU A 113 6.18 4.51 15.68
C GLU A 113 4.76 4.21 15.23
N LEU A 114 4.46 4.51 13.97
CA LEU A 114 3.17 4.30 13.31
C LEU A 114 3.04 2.91 12.69
N ILE A 115 4.16 2.29 12.30
CA ILE A 115 4.26 0.94 11.74
C ILE A 115 5.34 0.16 12.48
N LYS A 116 4.92 -0.69 13.42
CA LYS A 116 5.81 -1.51 14.24
C LYS A 116 5.90 -2.92 13.72
N PHE A 117 7.10 -3.41 13.52
CA PHE A 117 7.33 -4.84 13.39
C PHE A 117 7.34 -5.46 14.79
N LYS A 118 6.28 -6.19 15.16
CA LYS A 118 6.21 -6.95 16.42
C LYS A 118 5.93 -8.41 16.14
N PRO A 119 6.45 -9.35 16.95
CA PRO A 119 5.95 -10.72 16.97
C PRO A 119 4.43 -10.70 17.16
N SER A 120 3.69 -11.10 16.15
CA SER A 120 2.22 -11.05 16.15
C SER A 120 1.67 -12.41 16.53
N LYS A 121 0.74 -12.45 17.49
CA LYS A 121 -0.03 -13.66 17.81
C LYS A 121 -0.90 -14.18 16.65
N TYR A 122 -1.11 -13.36 15.61
CA TYR A 122 -1.89 -13.69 14.41
C TYR A 122 -1.02 -14.21 13.25
N MET A 123 0.30 -14.19 13.41
CA MET A 123 1.26 -14.81 12.49
C MET A 123 2.08 -15.81 13.30
N LEU A 124 1.42 -16.86 13.77
CA LEU A 124 2.12 -18.00 14.33
C LEU A 124 3.01 -18.62 13.25
N PRO A 125 4.22 -19.09 13.58
CA PRO A 125 5.04 -19.83 12.64
C PRO A 125 4.24 -21.02 12.12
N THR A 126 3.99 -21.06 10.81
CA THR A 126 3.40 -22.21 10.14
C THR A 126 4.49 -23.28 10.03
N PRO A 127 4.26 -24.50 10.52
CA PRO A 127 5.16 -25.62 10.24
C PRO A 127 5.18 -25.88 8.73
N ASN A 128 6.37 -26.00 8.14
CA ASN A 128 6.48 -26.44 6.75
C ASN A 128 5.99 -27.89 6.62
N GLU A 129 5.29 -28.21 5.53
CA GLU A 129 4.86 -29.58 5.21
C GLU A 129 6.03 -30.51 4.86
N GLN A 130 7.24 -29.97 4.68
CA GLN A 130 8.46 -30.74 4.45
C GLN A 130 9.08 -31.17 5.78
N VAL A 131 8.66 -32.34 6.25
CA VAL A 131 9.34 -33.09 7.31
C VAL A 131 10.25 -34.12 6.65
N ASP A 132 11.56 -33.90 6.69
CA ASP A 132 12.50 -34.96 6.33
C ASP A 132 12.74 -35.84 7.57
N LYS A 133 12.57 -37.16 7.38
CA LYS A 133 12.88 -38.16 8.40
C LYS A 133 14.21 -38.81 8.03
N ASP A 134 15.19 -38.67 8.91
CA ASP A 134 16.44 -39.41 8.78
C ASP A 134 16.30 -40.87 9.23
N SER A 135 17.26 -41.71 8.82
CA SER A 135 17.33 -43.14 9.15
C SER A 135 17.37 -43.48 10.65
N THR A 136 17.50 -42.49 11.51
CA THR A 136 17.51 -42.57 12.98
C THR A 136 16.16 -42.26 13.62
N ASP A 137 15.11 -42.08 12.82
CA ASP A 137 13.73 -41.76 13.26
C ASP A 137 13.62 -40.38 13.96
N ILE A 138 14.62 -39.51 13.76
CA ILE A 138 14.61 -38.12 14.20
C ILE A 138 14.02 -37.28 13.05
N ALA A 139 12.91 -36.60 13.33
CA ALA A 139 12.28 -35.70 12.38
C ALA A 139 12.98 -34.33 12.40
N HIS A 140 13.54 -33.93 11.27
CA HIS A 140 14.12 -32.59 11.08
C HIS A 140 13.11 -31.71 10.37
N SER A 141 12.52 -30.74 11.10
CA SER A 141 11.63 -29.72 10.54
C SER A 141 12.43 -28.43 10.36
N TYR A 142 12.53 -27.94 9.13
CA TYR A 142 13.04 -26.61 8.86
C TYR A 142 11.94 -25.60 9.21
N ILE A 143 12.11 -24.90 10.32
CA ILE A 143 11.23 -23.78 10.71
C ILE A 143 11.54 -22.63 9.76
N ASP A 144 10.63 -22.31 8.84
CA ASP A 144 10.65 -20.99 8.21
C ASP A 144 10.25 -19.96 9.25
N PHE A 145 11.22 -19.17 9.70
CA PHE A 145 10.96 -18.09 10.64
C PHE A 145 10.14 -17.01 9.94
N VAL A 146 8.89 -16.86 10.37
CA VAL A 146 8.17 -15.60 10.16
C VAL A 146 8.80 -14.59 11.10
N LEU A 147 9.79 -13.84 10.60
CA LEU A 147 10.20 -12.60 11.24
C LEU A 147 8.93 -11.72 11.27
N GLY A 148 8.42 -11.45 12.47
CA GLY A 148 7.45 -10.42 12.89
C GLY A 148 6.20 -10.15 12.05
N GLY A 149 5.07 -9.91 12.73
CA GLY A 149 3.94 -9.23 12.13
C GLY A 149 4.17 -7.71 12.10
N LEU A 150 3.60 -7.03 11.13
CA LEU A 150 3.53 -5.57 11.16
C LEU A 150 2.26 -5.16 11.92
N LEU A 151 2.36 -4.14 12.76
CA LEU A 151 1.27 -3.49 13.49
C LEU A 151 1.24 -2.03 13.08
N ALA A 152 0.10 -1.57 12.61
CA ALA A 152 -0.17 -0.17 12.36
C ALA A 152 -0.90 0.43 13.55
N THR A 153 -0.61 1.69 13.89
CA THR A 153 -1.57 2.51 14.64
C THR A 153 -2.86 2.64 13.81
N LYS A 154 -4.00 2.87 14.47
CA LYS A 154 -5.29 3.04 13.80
C LYS A 154 -5.20 4.00 12.63
N ASN A 155 -5.79 3.64 11.49
CA ASN A 155 -5.98 4.52 10.36
C ASN A 155 -4.68 5.16 9.81
N THR A 156 -3.51 4.53 9.96
CA THR A 156 -2.24 5.06 9.39
C THR A 156 -1.91 4.54 7.99
N ILE A 157 -2.59 3.48 7.55
CA ILE A 157 -2.38 2.87 6.24
C ILE A 157 -3.66 3.06 5.43
N LEU A 158 -3.50 3.62 4.24
CA LEU A 158 -4.56 3.75 3.25
C LEU A 158 -4.38 2.70 2.15
N GLN A 159 -5.43 1.93 1.92
CA GLN A 159 -5.53 0.98 0.83
C GLN A 159 -6.68 1.37 -0.10
N VAL A 160 -6.35 1.74 -1.33
CA VAL A 160 -7.34 2.04 -2.37
C VAL A 160 -7.47 0.83 -3.28
N HIS A 161 -8.65 0.21 -3.31
CA HIS A 161 -8.95 -0.90 -4.21
C HIS A 161 -9.65 -0.42 -5.47
N ILE A 162 -9.25 -0.94 -6.63
CA ILE A 162 -9.86 -0.65 -7.92
C ILE A 162 -10.62 -1.89 -8.39
N LYS A 163 -11.95 -1.87 -8.29
CA LYS A 163 -12.80 -2.98 -8.73
C LYS A 163 -12.65 -3.19 -10.24
N GLN A 164 -12.46 -4.44 -10.67
CA GLN A 164 -12.33 -4.76 -12.10
C GLN A 164 -13.67 -5.12 -12.76
N SER A 165 -14.59 -5.71 -12.01
CA SER A 165 -15.93 -6.16 -12.42
C SER A 165 -16.94 -5.82 -11.33
#